data_AF-J6EJD8-F1
#
_entry.id   AF-J6EJD8-F1
#
_cell.length_a   1.000
_cell.length_b   1.000
_cell.length_c   1.000
_cell.angle_alpha   90.00
_cell.angle_beta   90.00
_cell.angle_gamma   90.00
#
_symmetry.space_group_name_H-M   'P 1'
#
loop_
_entity.id
_entity.type
_entity.pdbx_description
1 polymer ?
#
loop_
_entity_poly.entity_id
_entity_poly.type
_entity_poly.pdbx_seq_one_letter_code
_entity_poly.pdbx_strand_id
1 'polypeptide(L)'
;MGLPKSLYKKLLIDVPAKGANLNCRQSATNVSPVVTNFEKWSGKRRKIYFKDEEEMMIQNHLENFNLRNNVYGRILASPMRAEKISKLKSCRELLIPLKVVSTDEKDHIAENSKLKLVPILEYSRPCKSSYILNSASIVRDNLAAGKSWFPLSILQSSTQKKLVLDTSTFISEYSNQLLELIRARLTEASNVEPSPKNRVLVTYDETNTAPIEIERIEDGELRVTQSVFNLSCLQAPALEATMNKDEANKGIYLDADHDKDLIKHLYRIILFSLM
;
A
#
# COMPACT_ATOMS: atom_id res chain seq x y z
N MET A 1 22.16 20.97 2.14
CA MET A 1 22.92 20.65 0.91
C MET A 1 21.93 20.40 -0.20
N GLY A 2 21.81 21.34 -1.14
CA GLY A 2 20.81 21.28 -2.22
C GLY A 2 21.29 20.44 -3.39
N LEU A 3 20.37 19.73 -4.04
CA LEU A 3 20.67 19.01 -5.28
C LEU A 3 21.25 19.98 -6.33
N PRO A 4 22.31 19.58 -7.06
CA PRO A 4 22.89 20.38 -8.14
C PRO A 4 21.86 20.72 -9.23
N LYS A 5 21.83 21.98 -9.66
CA LYS A 5 20.90 22.51 -10.69
C LYS A 5 20.90 21.72 -12.00
N SER A 6 21.99 21.03 -12.31
CA SER A 6 22.13 20.18 -13.49
C SER A 6 21.21 18.94 -13.46
N LEU A 7 20.89 18.41 -12.28
CA LEU A 7 20.14 17.14 -12.13
C LEU A 7 18.64 17.28 -12.43
N TYR A 8 18.04 18.45 -12.20
CA TYR A 8 16.60 18.68 -12.45
C TYR A 8 16.34 19.59 -13.66
N LYS A 9 17.37 20.02 -14.38
CA LYS A 9 17.21 20.82 -15.61
C LYS A 9 16.44 20.07 -16.72
N LYS A 10 16.45 18.73 -16.69
CA LYS A 10 15.63 17.87 -17.58
C LYS A 10 14.23 17.58 -17.06
N LEU A 11 13.93 17.91 -15.80
CA LEU A 11 12.63 17.70 -15.15
C LEU A 11 11.78 18.97 -15.14
N LEU A 12 12.40 20.12 -15.35
CA LEU A 12 11.71 21.41 -15.48
C LEU A 12 11.29 21.58 -16.94
N ILE A 13 10.00 21.67 -17.18
CA ILE A 13 9.46 22.19 -18.44
C ILE A 13 9.90 23.65 -18.50
N ASP A 14 10.71 24.02 -19.50
CA ASP A 14 11.08 25.41 -19.75
C ASP A 14 9.81 26.21 -20.04
N VAL A 15 9.31 26.94 -19.03
CA VAL A 15 8.25 27.92 -19.23
C VAL A 15 8.93 29.17 -19.77
N PRO A 16 8.61 29.62 -21.00
CA PRO A 16 9.24 30.79 -21.56
C PRO A 16 8.94 31.99 -20.66
N ALA A 17 10.00 32.68 -20.22
CA ALA A 17 9.86 33.95 -19.53
C ALA A 17 9.13 34.93 -20.45
N LYS A 18 8.09 35.56 -19.91
CA LYS A 18 7.19 36.50 -20.59
C LYS A 18 7.90 37.40 -21.60
N GLY A 19 7.44 37.36 -22.85
CA GLY A 19 7.60 38.46 -23.80
C GLY A 19 8.02 38.06 -25.21
N ALA A 20 7.10 37.50 -26.00
CA ALA A 20 7.10 37.64 -27.46
C ALA A 20 5.72 37.27 -28.02
N ASN A 21 4.79 38.21 -27.97
CA ASN A 21 3.74 38.24 -28.99
C ASN A 21 4.41 38.72 -30.27
N LEU A 22 4.60 37.84 -31.25
CA LEU A 22 4.71 38.15 -32.68
C LEU A 22 4.64 36.84 -33.47
N ASN A 23 3.48 36.62 -34.10
CA ASN A 23 3.30 35.79 -35.29
C ASN A 23 3.66 34.30 -35.23
N CYS A 24 3.11 33.55 -34.27
CA CYS A 24 2.96 32.10 -34.41
C CYS A 24 1.47 31.74 -34.48
N ARG A 25 0.82 32.14 -35.59
CA ARG A 25 -0.36 31.42 -36.10
C ARG A 25 0.15 30.12 -36.76
N GLN A 26 0.63 29.20 -35.94
CA GLN A 26 0.71 27.78 -36.29
C GLN A 26 0.08 27.02 -35.13
N SER A 27 -0.92 26.25 -35.48
CA SER A 27 -1.85 25.57 -34.60
C SER A 27 -1.15 24.76 -33.52
N ALA A 28 -1.19 25.23 -32.27
CA ALA A 28 -1.10 24.34 -31.11
C ALA A 28 -2.47 23.63 -30.97
N THR A 29 -2.82 22.78 -31.94
CA THR A 29 -4.14 22.14 -31.99
C THR A 29 -4.31 21.00 -30.99
N ASN A 30 -3.28 20.60 -30.25
CA ASN A 30 -3.42 19.53 -29.26
C ASN A 30 -2.59 19.82 -28.01
N VAL A 31 -2.95 20.85 -27.25
CA VAL A 31 -2.52 20.89 -25.85
C VAL A 31 -3.34 19.82 -25.13
N SER A 32 -2.68 18.74 -24.69
CA SER A 32 -3.34 17.62 -24.02
C SER A 32 -4.29 18.13 -22.92
N PRO A 33 -5.48 17.53 -22.74
CA PRO A 33 -6.37 17.82 -21.61
C PRO A 33 -5.67 17.66 -20.24
N VAL A 34 -4.60 16.86 -20.21
CA VAL A 34 -3.69 16.63 -19.09
C VAL A 34 -2.65 17.76 -18.92
N VAL A 35 -2.73 18.83 -19.70
CA VAL A 35 -1.86 20.01 -19.53
C VAL A 35 -2.72 21.26 -19.40
N THR A 36 -3.84 21.34 -20.11
CA THR A 36 -4.79 22.45 -19.94
C THR A 36 -5.49 22.40 -18.58
N ASN A 37 -5.50 23.51 -17.84
CA ASN A 37 -6.09 23.63 -16.50
C ASN A 37 -5.43 22.76 -15.41
N PHE A 38 -4.15 22.39 -15.54
CA PHE A 38 -3.43 21.57 -14.56
C PHE A 38 -3.64 22.04 -13.11
N GLU A 39 -3.63 23.33 -12.86
CA GLU A 39 -3.92 23.93 -11.57
C GLU A 39 -5.32 23.58 -11.02
N LYS A 40 -6.31 23.36 -11.88
CA LYS A 40 -7.69 23.02 -11.50
C LYS A 40 -7.92 21.54 -11.26
N TRP A 41 -7.11 20.66 -11.84
CA TRP A 41 -7.29 19.21 -11.72
C TRP A 41 -6.12 18.43 -11.13
N SER A 42 -4.97 19.05 -10.91
CA SER A 42 -3.91 18.52 -10.06
C SER A 42 -4.46 18.11 -8.69
N GLY A 43 -4.08 16.92 -8.22
CA GLY A 43 -4.58 16.34 -6.97
C GLY A 43 -6.00 15.76 -7.01
N LYS A 44 -6.72 15.83 -8.15
CA LYS A 44 -8.03 15.19 -8.33
C LYS A 44 -7.90 13.92 -9.18
N ARG A 45 -8.57 12.83 -8.78
CA ARG A 45 -8.60 11.58 -9.57
C ARG A 45 -9.32 11.84 -10.90
N ARG A 46 -8.63 11.66 -12.02
CA ARG A 46 -9.21 11.74 -13.37
C ARG A 46 -9.19 10.37 -14.01
N LYS A 47 -10.28 10.01 -14.67
CA LYS A 47 -10.33 8.87 -15.60
C LYS A 47 -10.12 9.46 -16.98
N ILE A 48 -9.08 9.00 -17.66
CA ILE A 48 -8.88 9.32 -19.07
C ILE A 48 -9.70 8.29 -19.82
N TYR A 49 -10.66 8.76 -20.61
CA TYR A 49 -11.48 7.92 -21.46
C TYR A 49 -10.93 8.04 -22.87
N PHE A 50 -10.55 6.91 -23.42
CA PHE A 50 -10.21 6.80 -24.84
C PHE A 50 -11.50 6.48 -25.59
N LYS A 51 -11.71 7.10 -26.75
CA LYS A 51 -12.86 6.79 -27.62
C LYS A 51 -12.78 5.34 -28.14
N ASP A 52 -11.56 4.92 -28.42
CA ASP A 52 -11.19 3.56 -28.77
C ASP A 52 -9.87 3.24 -28.04
N GLU A 53 -9.90 2.24 -27.16
CA GLU A 53 -8.73 1.83 -26.36
C GLU A 53 -7.73 1.06 -27.22
N GLU A 54 -8.19 0.23 -28.16
CA GLU A 54 -7.32 -0.56 -29.04
C GLU A 54 -6.61 0.34 -30.05
N GLU A 55 -7.32 1.28 -30.66
CA GLU A 55 -6.72 2.24 -31.59
C GLU A 55 -5.63 3.07 -30.90
N MET A 56 -5.88 3.53 -29.67
CA MET A 56 -4.91 4.34 -28.91
C MET A 56 -3.67 3.54 -28.53
N MET A 57 -3.84 2.26 -28.16
CA MET A 57 -2.75 1.34 -27.85
C MET A 57 -1.89 1.05 -29.09
N ILE A 58 -2.52 0.81 -30.24
CA ILE A 58 -1.84 0.52 -31.51
C ILE A 58 -1.11 1.78 -32.03
N GLN A 59 -1.79 2.93 -32.10
CA GLN A 59 -1.23 4.16 -32.69
C GLN A 59 -0.12 4.78 -31.85
N ASN A 60 -0.20 4.69 -30.52
CA ASN A 60 0.80 5.28 -29.63
C ASN A 60 1.83 4.27 -29.13
N HIS A 61 1.83 3.05 -29.70
CA HIS A 61 2.69 1.95 -29.26
C HIS A 61 2.65 1.75 -27.73
N LEU A 62 1.49 1.95 -27.13
CA LEU A 62 1.33 1.71 -25.71
C LEU A 62 1.17 0.20 -25.52
N GLU A 63 2.21 -0.42 -24.99
CA GLU A 63 2.17 -1.82 -24.62
C GLU A 63 1.18 -2.03 -23.47
N ASN A 64 0.55 -3.21 -23.41
CA ASN A 64 -0.22 -3.59 -22.24
C ASN A 64 0.72 -3.73 -21.03
N PHE A 65 0.77 -2.69 -20.20
CA PHE A 65 1.59 -2.64 -18.99
C PHE A 65 1.22 -3.70 -17.93
N ASN A 66 0.17 -4.50 -18.16
CA ASN A 66 -0.28 -5.60 -17.30
C ASN A 66 -0.48 -5.20 -15.81
N LEU A 67 -0.74 -3.91 -15.55
CA LEU A 67 -0.86 -3.35 -14.20
C LEU A 67 -1.99 -3.98 -13.37
N ARG A 68 -3.04 -4.49 -14.03
CA ARG A 68 -4.14 -5.21 -13.37
C ARG A 68 -3.71 -6.56 -12.81
N ASN A 69 -2.73 -7.18 -13.45
CA ASN A 69 -2.21 -8.49 -13.08
C ASN A 69 -0.99 -8.37 -12.16
N ASN A 70 -0.35 -7.21 -12.14
CA ASN A 70 0.79 -6.92 -11.27
C ASN A 70 0.37 -6.72 -9.80
N VAL A 71 1.03 -7.42 -8.87
CA VAL A 71 0.80 -7.33 -7.42
C VAL A 71 0.93 -5.89 -6.90
N TYR A 72 2.02 -5.20 -7.24
CA TYR A 72 2.27 -3.83 -6.82
C TYR A 72 1.29 -2.85 -7.47
N GLY A 73 0.95 -3.08 -8.74
CA GLY A 73 -0.08 -2.33 -9.45
C GLY A 73 -1.41 -2.34 -8.71
N ARG A 74 -1.82 -3.48 -8.14
CA ARG A 74 -3.05 -3.60 -7.33
C ARG A 74 -2.97 -2.84 -6.00
N ILE A 75 -1.84 -2.92 -5.30
CA ILE A 75 -1.61 -2.18 -4.05
C ILE A 75 -1.71 -0.67 -4.31
N LEU A 76 -1.04 -0.19 -5.36
CA LEU A 76 -1.00 1.22 -5.76
C LEU A 76 -2.31 1.72 -6.38
N ALA A 77 -3.11 0.83 -6.99
CA ALA A 77 -4.42 1.17 -7.52
C ALA A 77 -5.50 1.35 -6.43
N SER A 78 -5.19 0.98 -5.18
CA SER A 78 -6.12 1.11 -4.07
C SER A 78 -6.52 2.57 -3.81
N PRO A 79 -7.72 2.84 -3.27
CA PRO A 79 -8.19 4.21 -3.07
C PRO A 79 -7.22 5.04 -2.23
N MET A 80 -6.93 6.27 -2.64
CA MET A 80 -6.17 7.19 -1.80
C MET A 80 -6.97 7.57 -0.54
N ARG A 81 -6.30 7.58 0.61
CA ARG A 81 -6.85 7.97 1.90
C ARG A 81 -5.89 8.93 2.59
N ALA A 82 -6.44 9.97 3.22
CA ALA A 82 -5.67 10.85 4.08
C ALA A 82 -5.45 10.13 5.42
N GLU A 83 -4.19 10.01 5.83
CA GLU A 83 -3.85 9.42 7.12
C GLU A 83 -3.79 10.49 8.23
N LYS A 84 -3.84 10.06 9.50
CA LYS A 84 -4.11 10.96 10.63
C LYS A 84 -2.88 11.66 11.21
N ILE A 85 -1.68 11.15 10.97
CA ILE A 85 -0.43 11.64 11.58
C ILE A 85 0.11 12.83 10.78
N SER A 86 0.45 12.62 9.50
CA SER A 86 1.00 13.65 8.60
C SER A 86 -0.04 14.36 7.73
N LYS A 87 -1.29 13.86 7.69
CA LYS A 87 -2.37 14.32 6.80
C LYS A 87 -2.09 14.14 5.31
N LEU A 88 -1.04 13.39 4.97
CA LEU A 88 -0.72 13.05 3.58
C LEU A 88 -1.71 12.01 3.06
N LYS A 89 -1.93 12.04 1.74
CA LYS A 89 -2.73 11.01 1.07
C LYS A 89 -1.82 9.88 0.64
N SER A 90 -2.14 8.66 1.04
CA SER A 90 -1.47 7.44 0.58
C SER A 90 -2.48 6.42 0.09
N CYS A 91 -2.00 5.41 -0.64
CA CYS A 91 -2.81 4.28 -1.08
C CYS A 91 -3.33 3.53 0.15
N ARG A 92 -4.62 3.19 0.16
CA ARG A 92 -5.28 2.56 1.32
C ARG A 92 -4.55 1.31 1.81
N GLU A 93 -4.02 0.49 0.90
CA GLU A 93 -3.34 -0.76 1.30
C GLU A 93 -2.01 -0.53 2.03
N LEU A 94 -1.40 0.65 1.87
CA LEU A 94 -0.15 1.08 2.54
C LEU A 94 -0.39 1.69 3.93
N LEU A 95 -1.64 1.73 4.39
CA LEU A 95 -2.05 2.34 5.64
C LEU A 95 -2.59 1.27 6.60
N ILE A 96 -2.47 1.54 7.90
CA ILE A 96 -3.15 0.76 8.94
C ILE A 96 -4.57 1.33 9.07
N PRO A 97 -5.61 0.57 8.72
CA PRO A 97 -6.97 0.97 9.00
C PRO A 97 -7.27 0.79 10.48
N LEU A 98 -7.88 1.81 11.08
CA LEU A 98 -8.33 1.80 12.46
C LEU A 98 -9.85 1.86 12.50
N LYS A 99 -10.45 1.08 13.39
CA LYS A 99 -11.89 1.12 13.68
C LYS A 99 -12.13 1.54 15.12
N VAL A 100 -13.22 2.28 15.28
CA VAL A 100 -13.76 2.60 16.59
C VAL A 100 -14.71 1.47 16.99
N VAL A 101 -14.45 0.86 18.13
CA VAL A 101 -15.28 -0.18 18.75
C VAL A 101 -15.75 0.28 20.12
N SER A 102 -16.97 -0.08 20.50
CA SER A 102 -17.44 0.07 21.88
C SER A 102 -16.75 -0.98 22.74
N THR A 103 -16.30 -0.63 23.94
CA THR A 103 -15.85 -1.64 24.91
C THR A 103 -17.00 -2.21 25.73
N ASP A 104 -18.20 -1.67 25.57
CA ASP A 104 -19.39 -2.15 26.27
C ASP A 104 -20.05 -3.26 25.43
N GLU A 105 -20.40 -4.39 26.05
CA GLU A 105 -20.89 -5.63 25.40
C GLU A 105 -22.17 -5.47 24.57
N LYS A 106 -22.83 -4.31 24.66
CA LYS A 106 -23.95 -3.95 23.80
C LYS A 106 -23.39 -3.10 22.67
N ASP A 107 -23.47 -3.58 21.43
CA ASP A 107 -23.05 -2.95 20.16
C ASP A 107 -23.66 -1.56 19.86
N HIS A 108 -24.29 -0.91 20.85
CA HIS A 108 -24.82 0.43 20.76
C HIS A 108 -23.83 1.42 21.36
N ILE A 109 -23.47 2.44 20.57
CA ILE A 109 -22.71 3.61 21.02
C ILE A 109 -23.63 4.44 21.92
N ALA A 110 -23.77 4.02 23.17
CA ALA A 110 -24.53 4.75 24.18
C ALA A 110 -23.80 6.05 24.58
N GLU A 111 -24.55 7.01 25.11
CA GLU A 111 -23.97 8.16 25.81
C GLU A 111 -23.15 7.64 27.00
N ASN A 112 -21.93 8.16 27.19
CA ASN A 112 -20.91 7.69 28.14
C ASN A 112 -20.19 6.36 27.83
N SER A 113 -20.40 5.76 26.65
CA SER A 113 -19.63 4.59 26.24
C SER A 113 -18.14 4.89 26.11
N LYS A 114 -17.33 3.90 26.49
CA LYS A 114 -15.88 3.90 26.25
C LYS A 114 -15.62 3.41 24.83
N LEU A 115 -14.96 4.26 24.05
CA LEU A 115 -14.63 3.95 22.66
C LEU A 115 -13.15 3.61 22.54
N LYS A 116 -12.87 2.41 22.05
CA LYS A 116 -11.50 1.95 21.75
C LYS A 116 -11.23 2.08 20.26
N LEU A 117 -10.03 2.56 19.91
CA LEU A 117 -9.55 2.56 18.55
C LEU A 117 -8.65 1.34 18.34
N VAL A 118 -9.04 0.44 17.45
CA VAL A 118 -8.35 -0.83 17.18
C VAL A 118 -7.89 -0.90 15.73
N PRO A 119 -6.68 -1.44 15.45
CA PRO A 119 -6.30 -1.77 14.09
C PRO A 119 -7.16 -2.93 13.57
N ILE A 120 -7.41 -2.97 12.27
CA ILE A 120 -8.10 -4.08 11.61
C ILE A 120 -7.25 -4.64 10.47
N LEU A 121 -7.22 -5.96 10.31
CA LEU A 121 -6.48 -6.60 9.22
C LEU A 121 -7.31 -6.78 7.96
N GLU A 122 -8.62 -7.00 8.15
CA GLU A 122 -9.60 -7.16 7.08
C GLU A 122 -10.69 -6.09 7.17
N TYR A 123 -11.13 -5.62 6.00
CA TYR A 123 -12.18 -4.61 5.91
C TYR A 123 -13.54 -5.24 6.14
N SER A 124 -13.92 -5.43 7.40
CA SER A 124 -15.31 -5.79 7.76
C SER A 124 -16.22 -4.55 7.76
N ARG A 125 -17.56 -4.77 7.74
CA ARG A 125 -18.76 -3.87 7.85
C ARG A 125 -18.63 -2.40 8.39
N PRO A 126 -19.63 -1.51 8.17
CA PRO A 126 -19.45 -0.07 7.91
C PRO A 126 -19.35 0.81 9.17
N CYS A 127 -18.47 0.47 10.11
CA CYS A 127 -18.10 1.43 11.16
C CYS A 127 -17.09 2.45 10.61
N LYS A 128 -17.11 3.67 11.16
CA LYS A 128 -16.25 4.77 10.73
C LYS A 128 -14.78 4.40 10.90
N SER A 129 -14.04 4.35 9.80
CA SER A 129 -12.61 4.06 9.80
C SER A 129 -11.77 5.33 9.81
N SER A 130 -10.64 5.27 10.49
CA SER A 130 -9.52 6.18 10.26
C SER A 130 -8.32 5.39 9.74
N TYR A 131 -7.29 6.10 9.29
CA TYR A 131 -6.09 5.49 8.73
C TYR A 131 -4.86 6.16 9.33
N ILE A 132 -3.84 5.38 9.64
CA ILE A 132 -2.51 5.86 10.04
C ILE A 132 -1.44 5.23 9.13
N LEU A 133 -0.24 5.80 9.13
CA LEU A 133 0.89 5.23 8.38
C LEU A 133 1.25 3.84 8.92
N ASN A 134 1.54 2.92 8.00
CA ASN A 134 1.99 1.57 8.32
C ASN A 134 3.50 1.55 8.55
N SER A 135 3.93 2.13 9.67
CA SER A 135 5.32 2.24 10.10
C SER A 135 5.38 2.19 11.62
N ALA A 136 6.11 1.22 12.18
CA ALA A 136 6.21 1.07 13.62
C ALA A 136 6.94 2.25 14.26
N SER A 137 7.94 2.82 13.58
CA SER A 137 8.70 3.97 14.07
C SER A 137 7.81 5.22 14.19
N ILE A 138 7.11 5.59 13.10
CA ILE A 138 6.25 6.76 13.05
C ILE A 138 5.10 6.62 14.03
N VAL A 139 4.51 5.42 14.12
CA VAL A 139 3.45 5.15 15.09
C VAL A 139 3.96 5.37 16.50
N ARG A 140 5.11 4.80 16.87
CA ARG A 140 5.71 4.93 18.20
C ARG A 140 5.90 6.40 18.58
N ASP A 141 6.46 7.20 17.67
CA ASP A 141 6.75 8.62 17.90
C ASP A 141 5.49 9.46 18.08
N ASN A 142 4.34 8.99 17.59
CA ASN A 142 3.08 9.72 17.60
C ASN A 142 2.01 9.14 18.54
N LEU A 143 2.33 8.09 19.32
CA LEU A 143 1.37 7.44 20.23
C LEU A 143 0.77 8.41 21.26
N ALA A 144 1.54 9.37 21.75
CA ALA A 144 1.06 10.39 22.69
C ALA A 144 -0.10 11.23 22.10
N ALA A 145 -0.12 11.43 20.78
CA ALA A 145 -1.17 12.13 20.05
C ALA A 145 -2.30 11.18 19.58
N GLY A 146 -2.31 9.91 20.01
CA GLY A 146 -3.18 8.86 19.47
C GLY A 146 -4.69 9.14 19.55
N LYS A 147 -5.14 9.96 20.51
CA LYS A 147 -6.55 10.41 20.58
C LYS A 147 -6.98 11.22 19.35
N SER A 148 -6.05 11.87 18.64
CA SER A 148 -6.33 12.61 17.40
C SER A 148 -6.64 11.70 16.21
N TRP A 149 -6.32 10.41 16.31
CA TRP A 149 -6.51 9.45 15.22
C TRP A 149 -7.97 9.01 15.07
N PHE A 150 -8.83 9.31 16.05
CA PHE A 150 -10.25 9.02 15.96
C PHE A 150 -10.91 9.79 14.77
N PRO A 151 -11.98 9.24 14.17
CA PRO A 151 -12.75 9.93 13.14
C PRO A 151 -13.28 11.29 13.63
N LEU A 152 -13.31 12.30 12.75
CA LEU A 152 -13.74 13.66 13.11
C LEU A 152 -15.15 13.69 13.71
N SER A 153 -16.05 12.87 13.19
CA SER A 153 -17.41 12.77 13.73
C SER A 153 -17.50 12.23 15.16
N ILE A 154 -16.44 11.57 15.66
CA ILE A 154 -16.35 11.16 17.07
C ILE A 154 -15.73 12.30 17.89
N LEU A 155 -14.69 12.95 17.35
CA LEU A 155 -14.01 14.07 18.00
C LEU A 155 -14.88 15.33 18.15
N GLN A 156 -15.78 15.57 17.20
CA GLN A 156 -16.69 16.72 17.16
C GLN A 156 -18.08 16.39 17.75
N SER A 157 -18.26 15.21 18.34
CA SER A 157 -19.52 14.82 18.98
C SER A 157 -19.74 15.66 20.23
N SER A 158 -20.95 16.19 20.42
CA SER A 158 -21.33 16.95 21.62
C SER A 158 -21.41 16.10 22.89
N THR A 159 -21.66 14.80 22.73
CA THR A 159 -21.69 13.80 23.81
C THR A 159 -20.29 13.51 24.35
N GLN A 160 -20.10 13.55 25.67
CA GLN A 160 -18.86 13.13 26.31
C GLN A 160 -18.63 11.62 26.11
N LYS A 161 -17.63 11.26 25.30
CA LYS A 161 -17.20 9.87 25.10
C LYS A 161 -15.78 9.72 25.59
N LYS A 162 -15.51 8.65 26.36
CA LYS A 162 -14.14 8.38 26.83
C LYS A 162 -13.39 7.64 25.72
N LEU A 163 -12.42 8.33 25.12
CA LEU A 163 -11.58 7.79 24.05
C LEU A 163 -10.38 7.03 24.64
N VAL A 164 -10.24 5.77 24.27
CA VAL A 164 -9.19 4.86 24.73
C VAL A 164 -8.37 4.37 23.54
N LEU A 165 -7.05 4.45 23.68
CA LEU A 165 -6.09 3.82 22.79
C LEU A 165 -5.05 3.16 23.67
N ASP A 166 -4.83 1.86 23.50
CA ASP A 166 -3.87 1.11 24.32
C ASP A 166 -2.46 1.33 23.77
N THR A 167 -1.86 2.45 24.13
CA THR A 167 -0.57 2.90 23.57
C THR A 167 0.59 1.98 23.92
N SER A 168 0.51 1.26 25.04
CA SER A 168 1.57 0.33 25.48
C SER A 168 1.64 -0.94 24.64
N THR A 169 0.52 -1.41 24.10
CA THR A 169 0.43 -2.70 23.41
C THR A 169 0.07 -2.57 21.93
N PHE A 170 -0.33 -1.40 21.44
CA PHE A 170 -0.79 -1.20 20.06
C PHE A 170 0.16 -1.80 19.00
N ILE A 171 1.46 -1.49 19.09
CA ILE A 171 2.46 -1.92 18.09
C ILE A 171 2.65 -3.43 18.14
N SER A 172 2.79 -4.02 19.34
CA SER A 172 2.99 -5.45 19.49
C SER A 172 1.75 -6.24 19.13
N GLU A 173 0.55 -5.78 19.52
CA GLU A 173 -0.72 -6.40 19.14
C GLU A 173 -0.91 -6.42 17.63
N TYR A 174 -0.69 -5.29 16.95
CA TYR A 174 -0.84 -5.23 15.49
C TYR A 174 0.16 -6.14 14.77
N SER A 175 1.43 -6.11 15.18
CA SER A 175 2.47 -6.96 14.62
C SER A 175 2.15 -8.44 14.82
N ASN A 176 1.80 -8.84 16.05
CA ASN A 176 1.48 -10.22 16.39
C ASN A 176 0.25 -10.72 15.62
N GLN A 177 -0.81 -9.91 15.51
CA GLN A 177 -1.99 -10.28 14.72
C GLN A 177 -1.65 -10.49 13.24
N LEU A 178 -0.79 -9.64 12.65
CA LEU A 178 -0.32 -9.82 11.28
C LEU A 178 0.51 -11.09 11.11
N LEU A 179 1.48 -11.32 12.01
CA LEU A 179 2.35 -12.49 11.95
C LEU A 179 1.57 -13.80 12.11
N GLU A 180 0.62 -13.85 13.04
CA GLU A 180 -0.26 -15.01 13.24
C GLU A 180 -1.13 -15.28 12.01
N LEU A 181 -1.72 -14.24 11.41
CA LEU A 181 -2.51 -14.38 10.19
C LEU A 181 -1.66 -14.89 9.02
N ILE A 182 -0.46 -14.33 8.84
CA ILE A 182 0.48 -14.73 7.78
C ILE A 182 0.90 -16.18 8.00
N ARG A 183 1.27 -16.56 9.22
CA ARG A 183 1.69 -17.93 9.56
C ARG A 183 0.58 -18.93 9.27
N ALA A 184 -0.65 -18.65 9.70
CA ALA A 184 -1.79 -19.52 9.47
C ALA A 184 -2.00 -19.75 7.97
N ARG A 185 -2.03 -18.67 7.19
CA ARG A 185 -2.22 -18.74 5.73
C ARG A 185 -1.06 -19.40 4.99
N LEU A 186 0.18 -19.19 5.41
CA LEU A 186 1.34 -19.87 4.83
C LEU A 186 1.35 -21.37 5.13
N THR A 187 0.80 -21.79 6.28
CA THR A 187 0.67 -23.21 6.63
C THR A 187 -0.41 -23.90 5.80
N GLU A 188 -1.46 -23.16 5.42
CA GLU A 188 -2.55 -23.64 4.56
C GLU A 188 -2.23 -23.54 3.06
N ALA A 189 -1.31 -22.67 2.68
CA ALA A 189 -0.86 -22.51 1.30
C ALA A 189 -0.27 -23.84 0.82
N SER A 190 -0.96 -24.49 -0.11
CA SER A 190 -0.38 -25.62 -0.84
C SER A 190 0.82 -25.08 -1.61
N ASN A 191 1.92 -25.82 -1.69
CA ASN A 191 2.97 -25.51 -2.66
C ASN A 191 2.38 -25.71 -4.06
N VAL A 192 1.72 -24.68 -4.57
CA VAL A 192 1.16 -24.63 -5.91
C VAL A 192 2.33 -24.50 -6.88
N GLU A 193 2.22 -25.12 -8.06
CA GLU A 193 3.19 -24.89 -9.12
C GLU A 193 3.31 -23.38 -9.42
N PRO A 194 4.53 -22.87 -9.66
CA PRO A 194 4.74 -21.44 -9.86
C PRO A 194 3.95 -20.93 -11.07
N SER A 195 3.00 -20.02 -10.83
CA SER A 195 2.20 -19.40 -11.91
C SER A 195 3.11 -18.87 -13.03
N PRO A 196 2.78 -19.05 -14.32
CA PRO A 196 3.59 -18.52 -15.42
C PRO A 196 3.58 -16.98 -15.48
N LYS A 197 2.74 -16.31 -14.67
CA LYS A 197 2.61 -14.85 -14.62
C LYS A 197 2.58 -14.35 -13.17
N ASN A 198 3.41 -13.37 -12.86
CA ASN A 198 3.50 -12.74 -11.52
C ASN A 198 3.81 -13.75 -10.41
N ARG A 199 4.91 -14.48 -10.55
CA ARG A 199 5.38 -15.42 -9.53
C ARG A 199 5.68 -14.67 -8.25
N VAL A 200 5.17 -15.18 -7.14
CA VAL A 200 5.52 -14.68 -5.81
C VAL A 200 6.13 -15.82 -5.03
N LEU A 201 7.36 -15.63 -4.57
CA LEU A 201 8.09 -16.59 -3.75
C LEU A 201 8.28 -16.00 -2.36
N VAL A 202 7.98 -16.78 -1.33
CA VAL A 202 8.21 -16.41 0.07
C VAL A 202 9.35 -17.26 0.59
N THR A 203 10.38 -16.61 1.14
CA THR A 203 11.60 -17.27 1.63
C THR A 203 11.92 -16.84 3.06
N TYR A 204 12.81 -17.60 3.70
CA TYR A 204 13.47 -17.22 4.93
C TYR A 204 14.97 -17.45 4.74
N ASP A 205 15.66 -16.45 4.22
CA ASP A 205 17.09 -16.49 3.96
C ASP A 205 17.80 -15.43 4.81
N GLU A 206 18.55 -15.86 5.82
CA GLU A 206 19.31 -14.97 6.70
C GLU A 206 20.53 -14.35 6.02
N THR A 207 21.00 -14.94 4.91
CA THR A 207 22.14 -14.42 4.16
C THR A 207 21.73 -13.26 3.25
N ASN A 208 20.46 -13.24 2.82
CA ASN A 208 19.90 -12.15 2.04
C ASN A 208 19.27 -11.10 2.98
N THR A 209 19.67 -9.84 2.82
CA THR A 209 19.16 -8.71 3.62
C THR A 209 17.99 -7.99 2.96
N ALA A 210 17.74 -8.24 1.67
CA ALA A 210 16.68 -7.59 0.92
C ALA A 210 15.31 -8.18 1.32
N PRO A 211 14.38 -7.36 1.85
CA PRO A 211 13.06 -7.84 2.28
C PRO A 211 12.14 -8.20 1.11
N ILE A 212 12.25 -7.45 0.02
CA ILE A 212 11.47 -7.65 -1.21
C ILE A 212 12.40 -7.43 -2.40
N GLU A 213 12.48 -8.42 -3.28
CA GLU A 213 13.25 -8.35 -4.53
C GLU A 213 12.35 -8.66 -5.73
N ILE A 214 12.71 -8.09 -6.88
CA ILE A 214 12.07 -8.38 -8.16
C ILE A 214 13.12 -8.98 -9.07
N GLU A 215 12.99 -10.27 -9.34
CA GLU A 215 13.91 -11.05 -10.14
C GLU A 215 13.33 -11.30 -11.53
N ARG A 216 14.22 -11.40 -12.52
CA ARG A 216 13.88 -11.94 -13.85
C ARG A 216 14.44 -13.34 -13.93
N ILE A 217 13.55 -14.31 -14.08
CA ILE A 217 13.91 -15.73 -14.16
C ILE A 217 13.56 -16.27 -15.55
N GLU A 218 14.37 -17.22 -16.02
CA GLU A 218 14.11 -17.97 -17.23
C GLU A 218 13.41 -19.27 -16.84
N ASP A 219 12.20 -19.48 -17.35
CA ASP A 219 11.37 -20.65 -17.13
C ASP A 219 11.12 -21.33 -18.48
N GLY A 220 12.02 -22.23 -18.86
CA GLY A 220 12.10 -22.74 -20.23
C GLY A 220 12.44 -21.60 -21.21
N GLU A 221 11.58 -21.38 -22.21
CA GLU A 221 11.76 -20.28 -23.19
C GLU A 221 11.14 -18.94 -22.72
N LEU A 222 10.43 -18.93 -21.59
CA LEU A 222 9.73 -17.74 -21.10
C LEU A 222 10.58 -16.95 -20.10
N ARG A 223 10.66 -15.64 -20.30
CA ARG A 223 11.20 -14.71 -19.30
C ARG A 223 10.08 -14.23 -18.39
N VAL A 224 10.13 -14.64 -17.13
CA VAL A 224 9.11 -14.34 -16.13
C VAL A 224 9.68 -13.42 -15.07
N THR A 225 8.86 -12.51 -14.54
CA THR A 225 9.22 -11.69 -13.39
C THR A 225 8.69 -12.36 -12.12
N GLN A 226 9.57 -12.51 -11.13
CA GLN A 226 9.29 -13.08 -9.82
C GLN A 226 9.47 -12.03 -8.74
N SER A 227 8.53 -11.93 -7.82
CA SER A 227 8.66 -11.13 -6.60
C SER A 227 9.04 -12.06 -5.45
N VAL A 228 10.19 -11.80 -4.82
CA VAL A 228 10.68 -12.59 -3.68
C VAL A 228 10.45 -11.80 -2.40
N PHE A 229 9.73 -12.38 -1.44
CA PHE A 229 9.50 -11.84 -0.11
C PHE A 229 10.36 -12.61 0.89
N ASN A 230 11.39 -11.98 1.43
CA ASN A 230 12.25 -12.60 2.42
C ASN A 230 11.82 -12.21 3.84
N LEU A 231 11.36 -13.19 4.60
CA LEU A 231 10.81 -13.00 5.94
C LEU A 231 11.88 -13.04 7.05
N SER A 232 13.14 -13.34 6.73
CA SER A 232 14.25 -13.28 7.71
C SER A 232 14.41 -11.89 8.32
N CYS A 233 14.06 -10.84 7.56
CA CYS A 233 14.08 -9.45 8.03
C CYS A 233 13.13 -9.19 9.23
N LEU A 234 12.16 -10.07 9.48
CA LEU A 234 11.22 -9.94 10.59
C LEU A 234 11.72 -10.57 11.90
N GLN A 235 12.79 -11.37 11.85
CA GLN A 235 13.37 -12.07 13.01
C GLN A 235 12.31 -12.82 13.84
N ALA A 236 11.44 -13.55 13.14
CA ALA A 236 10.28 -14.24 13.72
C ALA A 236 10.46 -15.77 13.65
N PRO A 237 10.88 -16.43 14.75
CA PRO A 237 11.19 -17.87 14.76
C PRO A 237 10.00 -18.76 14.35
N ALA A 238 8.78 -18.30 14.62
CA ALA A 238 7.57 -19.02 14.23
C ALA A 238 7.39 -19.10 12.70
N LEU A 239 7.86 -18.10 11.95
CA LEU A 239 7.82 -18.08 10.49
C LEU A 239 8.95 -18.94 9.91
N GLU A 240 10.15 -18.86 10.49
CA GLU A 240 11.27 -19.73 10.15
C GLU A 240 10.86 -21.22 10.21
N ALA A 241 10.27 -21.64 11.33
CA ALA A 241 9.78 -23.00 11.52
C ALA A 241 8.64 -23.39 10.56
N THR A 242 7.96 -22.41 9.94
CA THR A 242 6.93 -22.66 8.93
C THR A 242 7.55 -22.85 7.55
N MET A 243 8.62 -22.10 7.23
CA MET A 243 9.31 -22.18 5.94
C MET A 243 10.28 -23.36 5.84
N ASN A 244 10.93 -23.75 6.95
CA ASN A 244 11.95 -24.80 6.98
C ASN A 244 11.38 -26.22 7.12
N LYS A 245 10.08 -26.43 6.90
CA LYS A 245 9.46 -27.78 7.04
C LYS A 245 9.83 -28.74 5.93
N ASP A 246 10.37 -28.24 4.81
CA ASP A 246 10.57 -29.01 3.60
C ASP A 246 11.88 -28.59 2.93
N GLU A 247 13.00 -29.26 3.25
CA GLU A 247 14.35 -28.94 2.71
C GLU A 247 14.41 -28.96 1.18
N ALA A 248 13.48 -29.65 0.52
CA ALA A 248 13.38 -29.71 -0.94
C ALA A 248 12.92 -28.39 -1.57
N ASN A 249 12.16 -27.56 -0.83
CA ASN A 249 11.56 -26.34 -1.34
C ASN A 249 12.28 -25.13 -0.73
N LYS A 250 12.99 -24.36 -1.57
CA LYS A 250 13.69 -23.11 -1.18
C LYS A 250 12.76 -21.95 -0.75
N GLY A 251 11.49 -22.24 -0.49
CA GLY A 251 10.45 -21.28 -0.17
C GLY A 251 9.05 -21.77 -0.58
N ILE A 252 8.05 -20.93 -0.34
CA ILE A 252 6.65 -21.18 -0.70
C ILE A 252 6.27 -20.30 -1.87
N TYR A 253 5.75 -20.91 -2.94
CA TYR A 253 5.18 -20.18 -4.06
C TYR A 253 3.73 -19.80 -3.78
N LEU A 254 3.40 -18.53 -3.99
CA LEU A 254 2.06 -17.99 -3.88
C LEU A 254 1.51 -17.68 -5.27
N ASP A 255 0.24 -17.99 -5.47
CA ASP A 255 -0.50 -17.58 -6.66
C ASP A 255 -0.99 -16.14 -6.47
N ALA A 256 -0.52 -15.23 -7.33
CA ALA A 256 -0.87 -13.81 -7.20
C ALA A 256 -2.37 -13.53 -7.30
N ASP A 257 -3.18 -14.45 -7.85
CA ASP A 257 -4.62 -14.30 -7.95
C ASP A 257 -5.42 -14.94 -6.81
N HIS A 258 -4.97 -16.08 -6.28
CA HIS A 258 -5.63 -16.74 -5.16
C HIS A 258 -5.15 -16.19 -3.81
N ASP A 259 -3.86 -15.84 -3.70
CA ASP A 259 -3.21 -15.42 -2.45
C ASP A 259 -3.11 -13.90 -2.30
N LYS A 260 -3.97 -13.13 -2.99
CA LYS A 260 -3.95 -11.65 -3.00
C LYS A 260 -3.90 -11.05 -1.59
N ASP A 261 -4.69 -11.60 -0.67
CA ASP A 261 -4.76 -11.11 0.70
C ASP A 261 -3.47 -11.42 1.46
N LEU A 262 -2.95 -12.64 1.38
CA LEU A 262 -1.69 -13.02 2.01
C LEU A 262 -0.54 -12.14 1.51
N ILE A 263 -0.41 -11.94 0.20
CA ILE A 263 0.63 -11.10 -0.40
C ILE A 263 0.53 -9.65 0.10
N LYS A 264 -0.70 -9.14 0.24
CA LYS A 264 -0.95 -7.82 0.84
C LYS A 264 -0.52 -7.77 2.32
N HIS A 265 -0.79 -8.81 3.11
CA HIS A 265 -0.37 -8.87 4.51
C HIS A 265 1.15 -9.00 4.66
N LEU A 266 1.82 -9.76 3.78
CA LEU A 266 3.28 -9.84 3.69
C LEU A 266 3.88 -8.45 3.44
N TYR A 267 3.35 -7.73 2.46
CA TYR A 267 3.79 -6.35 2.19
C TYR A 267 3.57 -5.44 3.40
N ARG A 268 2.42 -5.57 4.08
CA ARG A 268 2.11 -4.77 5.28
C ARG A 268 3.06 -5.02 6.44
N ILE A 269 3.38 -6.27 6.76
CA ILE A 269 4.25 -6.54 7.90
C ILE A 269 5.68 -6.06 7.63
N ILE A 270 6.19 -6.27 6.41
CA ILE A 270 7.52 -5.78 6.01
C ILE A 270 7.58 -4.26 6.09
N LEU A 271 6.58 -3.59 5.53
CA LEU A 271 6.48 -2.13 5.55
C LEU A 271 6.41 -1.58 6.99
N PHE A 272 5.67 -2.26 7.86
CA PHE A 272 5.51 -1.87 9.26
C PHE A 272 6.80 -2.02 10.07
N SER A 273 7.55 -3.09 9.82
CA SER A 273 8.76 -3.43 10.57
C SER A 273 9.99 -2.63 10.14
N LEU A 274 10.07 -2.22 8.87
CA LEU A 274 11.28 -1.61 8.30
C LEU A 274 11.23 -0.08 8.14
N MET A 275 10.04 0.51 8.15
CA MET A 275 9.88 1.97 8.11
C MET A 275 9.47 2.50 9.47
#